data_AF-A0A1V0PZC3-F1
#
_entry.id   AF-A0A1V0PZC3-F1
#
_cell.length_a   1.000
_cell.length_b   1.000
_cell.length_c   1.000
_cell.angle_alpha   90.00
_cell.angle_beta   90.00
_cell.angle_gamma   90.00
#
_symmetry.space_group_name_H-M   'P 1'
#
loop_
_entity.id
_entity.type
_entity.pdbx_description
1 polymer ?
#
loop_
_entity_poly.entity_id
_entity_poly.type
_entity_poly.pdbx_seq_one_letter_code
_entity_poly.pdbx_strand_id
1 'polypeptide(L)'
;MRRPTDIALLNRLARENRQMGQRLAQLELRDLLSDLDNPSLFELRIDFGAERPPAQPFWPVTHATPLARRLAELDVPLGKIAWAEDPRALPVIGIHVPGTPEGWRDPLRDLMKQHHLKPFARFIFLCASLRPVPFFGRYGFAYDHVGDLAVATIADRLSCRFGIRQIRDIVTGEKVWSAAEPAEMTDSFHNLADN
;
A
#
# COMPACT_ATOMS: atom_id res chain seq x y z
N MET A 1 8.36 6.36 41.38
CA MET A 1 7.13 5.55 41.58
C MET A 1 5.95 6.27 40.92
N ARG A 2 5.43 5.79 39.78
CA ARG A 2 4.18 6.32 39.19
C ARG A 2 3.00 5.82 40.05
N ARG A 3 1.99 6.66 40.30
CA ARG A 3 0.87 6.29 41.19
C ARG A 3 -0.01 5.24 40.50
N PRO A 4 -0.55 4.24 41.22
CA PRO A 4 -1.39 3.19 40.64
C PRO A 4 -2.62 3.73 39.87
N THR A 5 -3.10 4.92 40.23
CA THR A 5 -4.17 5.67 39.53
C THR A 5 -3.80 6.08 38.11
N ASP A 6 -2.52 6.39 37.87
CA ASP A 6 -2.05 6.90 36.58
C ASP A 6 -2.01 5.76 35.54
N ILE A 7 -1.65 4.55 35.98
CA ILE A 7 -1.64 3.35 35.13
C ILE A 7 -3.06 2.94 34.74
N ALA A 8 -4.03 3.03 35.66
CA ALA A 8 -5.43 2.74 35.36
C ALA A 8 -6.02 3.71 34.34
N LEU A 9 -5.72 5.01 34.44
CA LEU A 9 -6.15 6.03 33.50
C LEU A 9 -5.54 5.80 32.10
N LEU A 10 -4.23 5.51 32.02
CA LEU A 10 -3.56 5.21 30.75
C LEU A 10 -4.15 3.98 30.08
N ASN A 11 -4.43 2.92 30.83
CA ASN A 11 -5.06 1.72 30.30
C ASN A 11 -6.49 1.97 29.80
N ARG A 12 -7.24 2.84 30.48
CA ARG A 12 -8.58 3.25 30.04
C ARG A 12 -8.52 4.05 28.74
N LEU A 13 -7.68 5.07 28.68
CA LEU A 13 -7.47 5.88 27.47
C LEU A 13 -7.00 5.02 26.30
N ALA A 14 -6.09 4.06 26.53
CA ALA A 14 -5.65 3.14 25.50
C ALA A 14 -6.78 2.23 24.99
N ARG A 15 -7.76 1.84 25.82
CA ARG A 15 -8.94 1.08 25.38
C ARG A 15 -9.91 1.97 24.59
N GLU A 16 -10.17 3.17 25.08
CA GLU A 16 -11.06 4.13 24.42
C GLU A 16 -10.52 4.53 23.03
N ASN A 17 -9.23 4.81 22.92
CA ASN A 17 -8.58 5.11 21.63
C ASN A 17 -8.69 3.93 20.65
N ARG A 18 -8.50 2.69 21.12
CA ARG A 18 -8.67 1.48 20.28
C ARG A 18 -10.10 1.35 19.77
N GLN A 19 -11.09 1.50 20.64
CA GLN A 19 -12.50 1.45 20.26
C GLN A 19 -12.87 2.55 19.28
N MET A 20 -12.37 3.77 19.49
CA MET A 20 -12.65 4.89 18.59
C MET A 20 -12.02 4.69 17.21
N GLY A 21 -10.78 4.20 17.16
CA GLY A 21 -10.10 3.86 15.89
C GLY A 21 -10.86 2.82 15.08
N GLN A 22 -11.34 1.75 15.72
CA GLN A 22 -12.15 0.73 15.06
C GLN A 22 -13.48 1.27 14.51
N ARG A 23 -14.17 2.13 15.28
CA ARG A 23 -15.43 2.76 14.85
C ARG A 23 -15.21 3.68 13.64
N LEU A 24 -14.15 4.49 13.67
CA LEU A 24 -13.81 5.36 12.55
C LEU A 24 -13.50 4.54 11.29
N ALA A 25 -12.68 3.50 11.42
CA ALA A 25 -12.39 2.60 10.30
C ALA A 25 -13.64 1.93 9.73
N GLN A 26 -14.62 1.59 10.56
CA GLN A 26 -15.89 1.01 10.11
C GLN A 26 -16.74 2.01 9.32
N LEU A 27 -16.79 3.27 9.73
CA LEU A 27 -17.48 4.33 8.99
C LEU A 27 -16.80 4.57 7.64
N GLU A 28 -15.48 4.68 7.63
CA GLU A 28 -14.68 4.88 6.41
C GLU A 28 -14.83 3.70 5.44
N LEU A 29 -14.87 2.46 5.94
CA LEU A 29 -15.15 1.30 5.09
C LEU A 29 -16.55 1.40 4.48
N ARG A 30 -17.57 1.74 5.27
CA ARG A 30 -18.95 1.84 4.75
C ARG A 30 -19.03 2.87 3.63
N ASP A 31 -18.41 4.02 3.82
CA ASP A 31 -18.37 5.10 2.82
C ASP A 31 -17.59 4.65 1.58
N LEU A 32 -16.46 3.94 1.77
CA LEU A 32 -15.69 3.34 0.68
C LEU A 32 -16.54 2.37 -0.15
N LEU A 33 -17.27 1.47 0.50
CA LEU A 33 -18.11 0.48 -0.18
C LEU A 33 -19.24 1.15 -0.96
N SER A 34 -19.84 2.20 -0.39
CA SER A 34 -20.86 3.00 -1.08
C SER A 34 -20.28 3.76 -2.28
N ASP A 35 -19.05 4.28 -2.17
CA ASP A 35 -18.38 4.94 -3.28
C ASP A 35 -18.02 3.96 -4.41
N LEU A 36 -17.62 2.73 -4.08
CA LEU A 36 -17.37 1.69 -5.08
C LEU A 36 -18.62 1.33 -5.89
N ASP A 37 -19.80 1.47 -5.30
CA ASP A 37 -21.08 1.27 -5.99
C ASP A 37 -21.38 2.37 -7.02
N ASN A 38 -20.70 3.51 -6.95
CA ASN A 38 -20.90 4.66 -7.83
C ASN A 38 -19.76 4.82 -8.86
N PRO A 39 -19.94 4.36 -10.12
CA PRO A 39 -18.90 4.47 -11.15
C PRO A 39 -18.46 5.91 -11.44
N SER A 40 -19.36 6.88 -11.25
CA SER A 40 -19.09 8.29 -11.57
C SER A 40 -18.00 8.90 -10.70
N LEU A 41 -17.68 8.31 -9.54
CA LEU A 41 -16.58 8.76 -8.68
C LEU A 41 -15.19 8.42 -9.24
N PHE A 42 -15.13 7.52 -10.22
CA PHE A 42 -13.92 7.18 -10.97
C PHE A 42 -13.85 7.92 -12.32
N GLU A 43 -14.92 8.61 -12.71
CA GLU A 43 -14.90 9.51 -13.85
C GLU A 43 -14.15 10.78 -13.47
N LEU A 44 -12.85 10.80 -13.73
CA LEU A 44 -12.06 12.03 -13.68
C LEU A 44 -12.54 12.94 -14.81
N ARG A 45 -13.60 13.72 -14.57
CA ARG A 45 -14.16 14.72 -15.51
C ARG A 45 -13.31 15.98 -15.55
N ILE A 46 -12.01 15.80 -15.75
CA ILE A 46 -11.09 16.89 -16.00
C ILE A 46 -10.80 16.83 -17.50
N ASP A 47 -11.26 17.85 -18.21
CA ASP A 47 -10.97 18.00 -19.62
C ASP A 47 -9.51 18.49 -19.74
N PHE A 48 -8.59 17.57 -20.02
CA PHE A 48 -7.17 17.91 -20.15
C PHE A 48 -6.85 18.66 -21.45
N GLY A 49 -7.87 19.02 -22.25
CA GLY A 49 -7.71 19.62 -23.57
C GLY A 49 -7.19 18.60 -24.60
N ALA A 50 -7.33 18.92 -25.88
CA ALA A 50 -6.92 18.04 -27.00
C ALA A 50 -5.40 17.96 -27.21
N GLU A 51 -4.58 18.33 -26.23
CA GLU A 51 -3.15 18.51 -26.42
C GLU A 51 -2.31 17.31 -25.95
N ARG A 52 -1.86 16.57 -26.97
CA ARG A 52 -0.85 15.49 -26.95
C ARG A 52 -1.21 14.22 -26.18
N PRO A 53 -0.77 13.05 -26.69
CA PRO A 53 -0.82 11.83 -25.89
C PRO A 53 -0.09 12.07 -24.57
N PRO A 54 -0.59 11.55 -23.44
CA PRO A 54 0.07 11.72 -22.16
C PRO A 54 1.51 11.26 -22.29
N ALA A 55 2.45 12.14 -21.95
CA ALA A 55 3.86 11.77 -21.94
C ALA A 55 4.01 10.56 -21.01
N GLN A 56 4.74 9.53 -21.45
CA GLN A 56 5.03 8.39 -20.57
C GLN A 56 5.66 8.91 -19.28
N PRO A 57 5.20 8.44 -18.10
CA PRO A 57 5.73 8.91 -16.84
C PRO A 57 7.25 8.72 -16.79
N PHE A 58 7.99 9.82 -16.64
CA PHE A 58 9.45 9.77 -16.51
C PHE A 58 9.82 9.44 -15.06
N TRP A 59 10.62 8.40 -14.87
CA TRP A 59 11.08 7.98 -13.56
C TRP A 59 12.59 8.12 -13.44
N PRO A 60 13.09 8.97 -12.52
CA PRO A 60 14.52 9.03 -12.27
C PRO A 60 15.00 7.68 -11.72
N VAL A 61 16.18 7.25 -12.15
CA VAL A 61 16.78 5.98 -11.73
C VAL A 61 17.29 6.11 -10.30
N THR A 62 16.41 5.91 -9.32
CA THR A 62 16.73 6.05 -7.88
C THR A 62 17.41 4.82 -7.28
N HIS A 63 17.60 3.73 -8.03
CA HIS A 63 18.29 2.53 -7.55
C HIS A 63 19.73 2.41 -8.09
N ALA A 64 20.10 3.22 -9.09
CA ALA A 64 21.43 3.16 -9.72
C ALA A 64 22.48 4.02 -9.01
N THR A 65 22.09 5.03 -8.23
CA THR A 65 23.06 5.89 -7.53
C THR A 65 23.28 5.43 -6.09
N PRO A 66 24.53 5.44 -5.58
CA PRO A 66 24.82 5.08 -4.19
C PRO A 66 24.08 5.92 -3.15
N LEU A 67 23.81 7.20 -3.46
CA LEU A 67 23.06 8.10 -2.59
C LEU A 67 21.59 7.68 -2.48
N ALA A 68 20.96 7.32 -3.59
CA ALA A 68 19.54 7.00 -3.59
C ALA A 68 19.25 5.62 -2.94
N ARG A 69 20.23 4.70 -2.92
CA ARG A 69 20.19 3.47 -2.10
C ARG A 69 20.24 3.72 -0.59
N ARG A 70 20.64 4.92 -0.14
CA ARG A 70 20.72 5.30 1.27
C ARG A 70 19.51 6.12 1.74
N LEU A 71 18.57 6.44 0.85
CA LEU A 71 17.34 7.12 1.22
C LEU A 71 16.46 6.17 2.01
N ALA A 72 15.85 6.68 3.08
CA ALA A 72 14.86 5.93 3.82
C ALA A 72 13.64 5.64 2.92
N GLU A 73 13.03 4.47 3.14
CA GLU A 73 11.76 4.12 2.51
C GLU A 73 10.69 5.16 2.86
N LEU A 74 9.84 5.49 1.90
CA LEU A 74 8.69 6.35 2.13
C LEU A 74 7.64 5.61 2.96
N ASP A 75 7.06 6.32 3.92
CA ASP A 75 6.00 5.77 4.75
C ASP A 75 4.77 5.48 3.90
N VAL A 76 4.30 4.25 3.96
CA VAL A 76 3.05 3.82 3.32
C VAL A 76 1.99 3.74 4.40
N PRO A 77 0.90 4.53 4.33
CA PRO A 77 -0.18 4.48 5.30
C PRO A 77 -1.00 3.19 5.16
N LEU A 78 -1.68 2.80 6.25
CA LEU A 78 -2.60 1.67 6.27
C LEU A 78 -3.88 1.92 5.44
N GLY A 79 -4.21 3.19 5.20
CA GLY A 79 -5.53 3.62 4.77
C GLY A 79 -6.49 3.80 5.95
N LYS A 80 -7.50 4.64 5.75
CA LYS A 80 -8.47 5.01 6.80
C LYS A 80 -9.46 3.90 7.14
N ILE A 81 -9.59 2.91 6.26
CA ILE A 81 -10.58 1.84 6.40
C ILE A 81 -10.15 0.72 7.36
N ALA A 82 -8.94 0.74 7.90
CA ALA A 82 -8.39 -0.34 8.71
C ALA A 82 -7.72 0.22 9.96
N TRP A 83 -7.77 -0.56 11.03
CA TRP A 83 -7.16 -0.20 12.30
C TRP A 83 -6.20 -1.31 12.76
N ALA A 84 -4.95 -0.93 13.04
CA ALA A 84 -3.93 -1.80 13.62
C ALA A 84 -3.22 -1.06 14.76
N GLU A 85 -2.83 -1.77 15.81
CA GLU A 85 -2.10 -1.20 16.96
C GLU A 85 -0.70 -0.71 16.55
N ASP A 86 -0.01 -1.50 15.71
CA ASP A 86 1.22 -1.09 15.05
C ASP A 86 1.10 -1.34 13.53
N PRO A 87 0.68 -0.32 12.76
CA PRO A 87 0.62 -0.44 11.30
C PRO A 87 2.00 -0.65 10.67
N ARG A 88 3.08 -0.13 11.27
CA ARG A 88 4.43 -0.16 10.67
C ARG A 88 5.02 -1.57 10.66
N ALA A 89 4.58 -2.44 11.57
CA ALA A 89 4.92 -3.85 11.58
C ALA A 89 4.33 -4.64 10.39
N LEU A 90 3.31 -4.09 9.71
CA LEU A 90 2.71 -4.73 8.55
C LEU A 90 3.57 -4.54 7.30
N PRO A 91 3.72 -5.59 6.47
CA PRO A 91 4.50 -5.52 5.24
C PRO A 91 3.85 -4.59 4.23
N VAL A 92 4.66 -3.98 3.36
CA VAL A 92 4.15 -3.16 2.25
C VAL A 92 3.95 -4.05 1.01
N ILE A 93 2.76 -3.98 0.41
CA ILE A 93 2.38 -4.72 -0.80
C ILE A 93 1.97 -3.73 -1.88
N GLY A 94 2.51 -3.91 -3.09
CA GLY A 94 2.02 -3.23 -4.28
C GLY A 94 0.78 -3.91 -4.84
N ILE A 95 -0.24 -3.12 -5.19
CA ILE A 95 -1.45 -3.60 -5.86
C ILE A 95 -1.53 -2.92 -7.22
N HIS A 96 -1.41 -3.69 -8.29
CA HIS A 96 -1.56 -3.19 -9.65
C HIS A 96 -3.04 -2.98 -9.97
N VAL A 97 -3.38 -1.77 -10.43
CA VAL A 97 -4.75 -1.35 -10.75
C VAL A 97 -4.81 -0.98 -12.23
N PRO A 98 -5.49 -1.78 -13.06
CA PRO A 98 -5.59 -1.51 -14.49
C PRO A 98 -6.46 -0.27 -14.77
N GLY A 99 -6.34 0.29 -15.97
CA GLY A 99 -6.87 1.62 -16.28
C GLY A 99 -8.39 1.77 -16.23
N THR A 100 -9.14 0.67 -16.42
CA THR A 100 -10.62 0.65 -16.47
C THR A 100 -11.23 0.16 -15.15
N PRO A 101 -12.03 0.99 -14.46
CA PRO A 101 -12.63 0.67 -13.15
C PRO A 101 -13.59 -0.53 -13.15
N GLU A 102 -14.21 -0.83 -14.29
CA GLU A 102 -15.18 -1.90 -14.43
C GLU A 102 -14.61 -3.28 -14.07
N GLY A 103 -13.31 -3.50 -14.31
CA GLY A 103 -12.66 -4.79 -14.08
C GLY A 103 -12.18 -5.04 -12.65
N TRP A 104 -12.05 -4.00 -11.81
CA TRP A 104 -11.38 -4.13 -10.51
C TRP A 104 -12.19 -3.65 -9.30
N ARG A 105 -13.36 -3.03 -9.48
CA ARG A 105 -14.16 -2.55 -8.34
C ARG A 105 -14.63 -3.66 -7.40
N ASP A 106 -15.10 -4.78 -7.93
CA ASP A 106 -15.55 -5.91 -7.11
C ASP A 106 -14.38 -6.62 -6.40
N PRO A 107 -13.27 -6.95 -7.08
CA PRO A 107 -12.06 -7.44 -6.40
C PRO A 107 -11.52 -6.46 -5.35
N LEU A 108 -11.53 -5.16 -5.62
CA LEU A 108 -11.15 -4.13 -4.65
C LEU A 108 -12.09 -4.14 -3.45
N ARG A 109 -13.40 -4.24 -3.67
CA ARG A 109 -14.41 -4.33 -2.60
C ARG A 109 -14.08 -5.47 -1.64
N ASP A 110 -13.80 -6.65 -2.18
CA ASP A 110 -13.51 -7.83 -1.38
C ASP A 110 -12.16 -7.71 -0.67
N LEU A 111 -11.14 -7.18 -1.35
CA LEU A 111 -9.85 -6.86 -0.74
C LEU A 111 -10.02 -5.90 0.45
N MET A 112 -10.78 -4.82 0.30
CA MET A 112 -11.00 -3.83 1.36
C MET A 112 -11.78 -4.41 2.54
N LYS A 113 -12.80 -5.25 2.29
CA LYS A 113 -13.51 -5.97 3.36
C LYS A 113 -12.58 -6.89 4.15
N GLN A 114 -11.79 -7.72 3.46
CA GLN A 114 -10.84 -8.63 4.10
C GLN A 114 -9.78 -7.86 4.90
N HIS A 115 -9.25 -6.80 4.31
CA HIS A 115 -8.25 -5.95 4.94
C HIS A 115 -8.78 -5.23 6.18
N HIS A 116 -10.03 -4.73 6.15
CA HIS A 116 -10.67 -4.15 7.33
C HIS A 116 -10.84 -5.16 8.47
N LEU A 117 -11.30 -6.38 8.14
CA LEU A 117 -11.52 -7.43 9.14
C LEU A 117 -10.22 -7.87 9.80
N LYS A 118 -9.15 -8.02 9.01
CA LYS A 118 -7.83 -8.43 9.49
C LYS A 118 -6.75 -7.72 8.68
N PRO A 119 -6.24 -6.57 9.16
CA PRO A 119 -5.18 -5.86 8.47
C PRO A 119 -3.93 -6.73 8.36
N PHE A 120 -3.47 -6.96 7.13
CA PHE A 120 -2.37 -7.89 6.84
C PHE A 120 -1.20 -7.25 6.06
N ALA A 121 -1.39 -6.04 5.55
CA ALA A 121 -0.39 -5.31 4.78
C ALA A 121 -0.73 -3.82 4.72
N ARG A 122 0.23 -2.99 4.32
CA ARG A 122 0.02 -1.61 3.91
C ARG A 122 0.09 -1.55 2.40
N PHE A 123 -0.92 -0.98 1.76
CA PHE A 123 -1.03 -1.03 0.30
C PHE A 123 -0.50 0.23 -0.36
N ILE A 124 0.24 0.02 -1.45
CA ILE A 124 0.48 1.06 -2.46
C ILE A 124 -0.19 0.65 -3.77
N PHE A 125 -1.10 1.48 -4.27
CA PHE A 125 -1.83 1.22 -5.50
C PHE A 125 -1.07 1.76 -6.72
N LEU A 126 -0.64 0.85 -7.58
CA LEU A 126 0.07 1.14 -8.82
C LEU A 126 -0.94 1.30 -9.94
N CYS A 127 -1.29 2.55 -10.26
CA CYS A 127 -2.41 2.88 -11.12
C CYS A 127 -1.95 3.04 -12.58
N ALA A 128 -2.50 2.24 -13.50
CA ALA A 128 -2.22 2.39 -14.93
C ALA A 128 -2.87 3.65 -15.55
N SER A 129 -3.91 4.19 -14.90
CA SER A 129 -4.52 5.47 -15.26
C SER A 129 -4.62 6.39 -14.05
N LEU A 130 -4.86 7.69 -14.27
CA LEU A 130 -5.09 8.65 -13.19
C LEU A 130 -6.52 8.59 -12.62
N ARG A 131 -7.45 7.88 -13.27
CA ARG A 131 -8.86 7.79 -12.87
C ARG A 131 -9.08 7.35 -11.41
N PRO A 132 -8.41 6.32 -10.88
CA PRO A 132 -8.65 5.87 -9.51
C PRO A 132 -7.89 6.68 -8.44
N VAL A 133 -7.01 7.61 -8.83
CA VAL A 133 -6.16 8.35 -7.91
C VAL A 133 -6.95 9.16 -6.86
N PRO A 134 -7.98 9.95 -7.23
CA PRO A 134 -8.76 10.68 -6.24
C PRO A 134 -9.46 9.77 -5.23
N PHE A 135 -9.94 8.62 -5.70
CA PHE A 135 -10.57 7.62 -4.85
C PHE A 135 -9.60 7.09 -3.80
N PHE A 136 -8.40 6.63 -4.20
CA PHE A 136 -7.39 6.15 -3.25
C PHE A 136 -6.91 7.25 -2.29
N GLY A 137 -6.76 8.48 -2.79
CA GLY A 137 -6.41 9.64 -1.97
C GLY A 137 -7.44 9.96 -0.88
N ARG A 138 -8.75 9.88 -1.19
CA ARG A 138 -9.84 10.11 -0.21
C ARG A 138 -9.71 9.20 1.01
N TYR A 139 -9.41 7.93 0.77
CA TYR A 139 -9.28 6.89 1.80
C TYR A 139 -7.87 6.79 2.40
N GLY A 140 -6.98 7.72 2.07
CA GLY A 140 -5.66 7.83 2.68
C GLY A 140 -4.72 6.67 2.32
N PHE A 141 -4.90 6.07 1.15
CA PHE A 141 -3.97 5.08 0.62
C PHE A 141 -2.82 5.73 -0.13
N ALA A 142 -1.64 5.09 -0.11
CA ALA A 142 -0.59 5.44 -1.04
C ALA A 142 -0.94 4.97 -2.45
N TYR A 143 -0.54 5.74 -3.44
CA TYR A 143 -0.66 5.38 -4.84
C TYR A 143 0.54 5.91 -5.62
N ASP A 144 0.80 5.28 -6.76
CA ASP A 144 1.79 5.70 -7.73
C ASP A 144 1.18 5.52 -9.12
N HIS A 145 1.24 6.54 -9.96
CA HIS A 145 0.72 6.44 -11.32
C HIS A 145 1.80 5.83 -12.19
N VAL A 146 1.61 4.61 -12.69
CA VAL A 146 2.67 3.87 -13.42
C VAL A 146 2.44 3.81 -14.93
N GLY A 147 1.27 4.26 -15.41
CA GLY A 147 0.89 4.13 -16.81
C GLY A 147 0.79 2.67 -17.27
N ASP A 148 0.89 2.44 -18.57
CA ASP A 148 0.89 1.08 -19.17
C ASP A 148 2.26 0.36 -19.07
N LEU A 149 3.17 0.84 -18.21
CA LEU A 149 4.48 0.24 -18.05
C LEU A 149 4.35 -1.16 -17.45
N ALA A 150 5.13 -2.11 -17.97
CA ALA A 150 5.23 -3.43 -17.39
C ALA A 150 5.72 -3.31 -15.94
N VAL A 151 4.87 -3.74 -14.99
CA VAL A 151 5.09 -3.68 -13.53
C VAL A 151 6.46 -4.21 -13.13
N ALA A 152 6.97 -5.24 -13.81
CA ALA A 152 8.29 -5.80 -13.58
C ALA A 152 9.44 -4.79 -13.77
N THR A 153 9.31 -3.84 -14.70
CA THR A 153 10.38 -2.87 -15.03
C THR A 153 10.54 -1.78 -13.98
N ILE A 154 9.49 -1.49 -13.20
CA ILE A 154 9.48 -0.47 -12.15
C ILE A 154 9.56 -1.08 -10.75
N ALA A 155 9.46 -2.40 -10.63
CA ALA A 155 9.36 -3.09 -9.36
C ALA A 155 10.57 -2.85 -8.44
N ASP A 156 11.79 -2.85 -8.99
CA ASP A 156 13.01 -2.56 -8.23
C ASP A 156 13.00 -1.14 -7.65
N ARG A 157 12.55 -0.15 -8.44
CA ARG A 157 12.39 1.24 -7.98
C ARG A 157 11.39 1.31 -6.83
N LEU A 158 10.23 0.67 -7.01
CA LEU A 158 9.18 0.67 -6.01
C LEU A 158 9.63 -0.04 -4.74
N SER A 159 10.39 -1.13 -4.87
CA SER A 159 10.96 -1.87 -3.75
C SER A 159 11.94 -1.00 -2.97
N CYS A 160 12.87 -0.32 -3.63
CA CYS A 160 13.77 0.62 -2.96
C CYS A 160 13.03 1.82 -2.33
N ARG A 161 11.98 2.33 -2.98
CA ARG A 161 11.30 3.56 -2.56
C ARG A 161 10.30 3.35 -1.43
N PHE A 162 9.59 2.22 -1.44
CA PHE A 162 8.46 1.96 -0.54
C PHE A 162 8.61 0.67 0.27
N GLY A 163 9.74 -0.05 0.13
CA GLY A 163 9.94 -1.32 0.81
C GLY A 163 9.00 -2.44 0.35
N ILE A 164 8.43 -2.34 -0.87
CA ILE A 164 7.53 -3.38 -1.35
C ILE A 164 8.28 -4.69 -1.56
N ARG A 165 7.65 -5.78 -1.11
CA ARG A 165 8.21 -7.15 -1.27
C ARG A 165 7.49 -7.96 -2.34
N GLN A 166 6.28 -7.56 -2.70
CA GLN A 166 5.49 -8.21 -3.74
C GLN A 166 4.56 -7.20 -4.41
N ILE A 167 4.25 -7.46 -5.67
CA ILE A 167 3.20 -6.78 -6.43
C ILE A 167 2.19 -7.81 -6.88
N ARG A 168 0.91 -7.52 -6.68
CA ARG A 168 -0.21 -8.37 -7.08
C ARG A 168 -1.16 -7.64 -8.01
N ASP A 169 -1.72 -8.36 -8.96
CA ASP A 169 -2.81 -7.83 -9.78
C ASP A 169 -4.10 -7.82 -8.95
N ILE A 170 -4.83 -6.70 -9.00
CA ILE A 170 -6.06 -6.56 -8.22
C ILE A 170 -7.20 -7.46 -8.74
N VAL A 171 -7.22 -7.75 -10.04
CA VAL A 171 -8.31 -8.50 -10.68
C VAL A 171 -8.09 -10.00 -10.48
N THR A 172 -6.89 -10.48 -10.78
CA THR A 172 -6.59 -11.93 -10.70
C THR A 172 -6.06 -12.35 -9.33
N GLY A 173 -5.54 -11.42 -8.53
CA GLY A 173 -4.83 -11.73 -7.28
C GLY A 173 -3.44 -12.34 -7.50
N GLU A 174 -3.05 -12.57 -8.76
CA GLU A 174 -1.78 -13.19 -9.12
C GLU A 174 -0.61 -12.31 -8.71
N LYS A 175 0.48 -12.98 -8.32
CA LYS A 175 1.72 -12.29 -7.98
C LYS A 175 2.45 -11.97 -9.28
N VAL A 176 2.46 -10.69 -9.64
CA VAL A 176 3.12 -10.17 -10.84
C VAL A 176 4.63 -10.01 -10.61
N TRP A 177 5.03 -9.77 -9.36
CA TRP A 177 6.43 -9.64 -8.97
C TRP A 177 6.65 -9.94 -7.48
N SER A 178 7.83 -10.43 -7.13
CA SER A 178 8.34 -10.47 -5.75
C SER A 178 9.82 -10.15 -5.70
N ALA A 179 10.24 -9.49 -4.62
CA ALA A 179 11.65 -9.36 -4.29
C ALA A 179 12.25 -10.76 -4.09
N ALA A 180 13.49 -10.95 -4.54
CA ALA A 180 14.28 -12.10 -4.11
C ALA A 180 14.37 -12.08 -2.58
N GLU A 181 14.14 -13.21 -1.93
CA GLU A 181 14.41 -13.32 -0.50
C GLU A 181 15.88 -12.93 -0.26
N PRO A 182 16.17 -12.12 0.76
CA PRO A 182 17.56 -11.91 1.15
C PRO A 182 18.11 -13.30 1.45
N ALA A 183 19.08 -13.75 0.65
CA ALA A 183 19.76 -15.02 0.90
C ALA A 183 20.15 -15.02 2.38
N GLU A 184 19.55 -15.93 3.15
CA GLU A 184 19.95 -16.13 4.53
C GLU A 184 21.46 -16.25 4.50
N MET A 185 22.13 -15.33 5.20
CA MET A 185 23.54 -15.36 5.47
C MET A 185 23.74 -16.65 6.26
N THR A 186 23.97 -17.74 5.52
CA THR A 186 24.34 -19.03 6.05
C THR A 186 25.71 -18.78 6.62
N ASP A 187 25.72 -18.42 7.91
CA ASP A 187 26.87 -18.42 8.78
C ASP A 187 27.45 -19.83 8.70
N SER A 188 28.32 -19.99 7.71
CA SER A 188 29.18 -21.13 7.54
C SER A 188 30.30 -20.98 8.56
N PHE A 189 29.94 -21.09 9.85
CA PHE A 189 30.86 -21.54 10.87
C PHE A 189 31.11 -23.03 10.61
N HIS A 190 31.90 -23.30 9.56
CA HIS A 190 32.52 -24.59 9.41
C HIS A 190 33.58 -24.72 10.50
N ASN A 191 33.30 -25.67 11.39
CA ASN A 191 34.24 -26.32 12.29
C ASN A 191 35.63 -26.44 11.67
N LEU A 192 36.57 -25.63 12.15
CA LEU A 192 37.99 -25.98 12.17
C LEU A 192 38.28 -26.58 13.55
N ALA A 193 37.76 -27.77 13.76
CA ALA A 193 38.20 -28.71 14.76
C ALA A 193 38.25 -30.06 14.05
N ASP A 194 39.37 -30.31 13.37
CA ASP A 194 40.01 -31.62 13.14
C ASP A 194 41.10 -31.48 12.08
N ASN A 195 42.31 -31.15 12.55
CA ASN A 195 43.60 -31.76 12.18
C ASN A 195 44.74 -31.11 12.96
#